data_AF-A0AAE4A6J3-F1
#
_entry.id   AF-A0AAE4A6J3-F1
#
_cell.length_a   1.000
_cell.length_b   1.000
_cell.length_c   1.000
_cell.angle_alpha   90.00
_cell.angle_beta   90.00
_cell.angle_gamma   90.00
#
_symmetry.space_group_name_H-M   'P 1'
#
loop_
_entity.id
_entity.type
_entity.pdbx_description
1 polymer ?
#
loop_
_entity_poly.entity_id
_entity_poly.type
_entity_poly.pdbx_seq_one_letter_code
_entity_poly.pdbx_strand_id
1 'polypeptide(L)'
;MARFDRSPLAAPRAALVALALALPLPALALAAEPAAALVMFSSPSRNIGCAIDRGFARCDVADHSWRAPAKPKRCMLDWGNGVTVGKRGRAQFVCAGDTVLQQRGAILGYGRSRTVGSFTCTSRRSGMTCSRGGSGHGFFVSKTRAKIF
;
A
#
# COMPACT_ATOMS: atom_id res chain seq x y z
N MET A 1 70.97 6.41 57.18
CA MET A 1 72.03 6.01 56.23
C MET A 1 71.84 4.55 55.89
N ALA A 2 71.16 4.24 54.78
CA ALA A 2 70.96 2.86 54.34
C ALA A 2 70.86 2.80 52.81
N ARG A 3 71.95 2.30 52.23
CA ARG A 3 72.09 1.48 51.02
C ARG A 3 71.34 1.93 49.75
N PHE A 4 72.13 2.52 48.85
CA PHE A 4 71.91 2.56 47.41
C PHE A 4 71.86 1.12 46.86
N ASP A 5 70.73 0.73 46.29
CA ASP A 5 70.61 -0.48 45.48
C ASP A 5 70.58 -0.07 44.00
N ARG A 6 71.58 -0.52 43.24
CA ARG A 6 71.73 -0.28 41.79
C ARG A 6 71.14 -1.49 41.08
N SER A 7 69.96 -1.31 40.49
CA SER A 7 69.40 -2.28 39.53
C SER A 7 69.71 -1.88 38.08
N PRO A 8 69.99 -2.86 37.19
CA PRO A 8 70.53 -2.65 35.85
C PRO A 8 69.45 -2.30 34.80
N LEU A 9 69.91 -1.62 33.75
CA LEU A 9 69.15 -1.28 32.55
C LEU A 9 68.58 -2.52 31.85
N ALA A 10 67.28 -2.51 31.55
CA ALA A 10 66.65 -3.41 30.59
C ALA A 10 66.31 -2.64 29.31
N ALA A 11 66.83 -3.14 28.19
CA ALA A 11 66.67 -2.63 26.83
C ALA A 11 65.22 -2.74 26.32
N PRO A 12 64.82 -1.97 25.29
CA PRO A 12 63.44 -1.93 24.82
C PRO A 12 63.12 -3.14 23.93
N ARG A 13 62.02 -3.84 24.23
CA ARG A 13 61.39 -4.76 23.27
C ARG A 13 60.60 -3.94 22.27
N ALA A 14 61.18 -3.71 21.09
CA ALA A 14 60.45 -3.21 19.94
C ALA A 14 59.38 -4.24 19.55
N ALA A 15 58.12 -3.98 19.89
CA ALA A 15 56.99 -4.73 19.38
C ALA A 15 56.65 -4.21 17.99
N LEU A 16 56.83 -5.07 16.97
CA LEU A 16 56.41 -4.83 15.61
C LEU A 16 54.88 -4.69 15.57
N VAL A 17 54.37 -3.50 15.25
CA VAL A 17 52.95 -3.27 14.97
C VAL A 17 52.68 -3.81 13.57
N ALA A 18 52.12 -5.02 13.48
CA ALA A 18 51.60 -5.56 12.22
C ALA A 18 50.31 -4.81 11.85
N LEU A 19 50.41 -3.87 10.92
CA LEU A 19 49.26 -3.12 10.40
C LEU A 19 48.52 -4.01 9.39
N ALA A 20 47.57 -4.83 9.88
CA ALA A 20 46.67 -5.60 9.03
C ALA A 20 45.68 -4.64 8.33
N LEU A 21 45.87 -4.40 7.03
CA LEU A 21 44.92 -3.69 6.17
C LEU A 21 43.70 -4.59 5.93
N ALA A 22 42.76 -4.58 6.87
CA ALA A 22 41.44 -5.16 6.69
C ALA A 22 40.63 -4.27 5.73
N LEU A 23 40.54 -4.66 4.45
CA LEU A 23 39.65 -4.04 3.47
C LEU A 23 38.20 -4.35 3.87
N PRO A 24 37.35 -3.36 4.18
CA PRO A 24 35.96 -3.61 4.52
C PRO A 24 35.21 -4.08 3.26
N LEU A 25 34.71 -5.32 3.26
CA LEU A 25 33.76 -5.77 2.25
C LEU A 25 32.47 -4.94 2.39
N PRO A 26 31.99 -4.28 1.33
CA PRO A 26 30.72 -3.58 1.39
C PRO A 26 29.60 -4.61 1.52
N ALA A 27 28.99 -4.68 2.70
CA ALA A 27 27.77 -5.45 2.88
C ALA A 27 26.67 -4.81 2.03
N LEU A 28 26.28 -5.46 0.94
CA LEU A 28 25.08 -5.09 0.18
C LEU A 28 23.86 -5.37 1.06
N ALA A 29 23.39 -4.35 1.77
CA ALA A 29 22.12 -4.39 2.46
C ALA A 29 21.01 -4.48 1.40
N LEU A 30 20.38 -5.65 1.29
CA LEU A 30 19.14 -5.81 0.54
C LEU A 30 18.05 -5.02 1.28
N ALA A 31 17.75 -3.80 0.83
CA ALA A 31 16.61 -3.06 1.34
C ALA A 31 15.34 -3.83 0.98
N ALA A 32 14.69 -4.45 1.96
CA ALA A 32 13.35 -4.98 1.78
C ALA A 32 12.42 -3.78 1.51
N GLU A 33 11.88 -3.66 0.30
CA GLU A 33 10.84 -2.67 0.04
C GLU A 33 9.65 -3.00 0.95
N PRO A 34 9.09 -2.01 1.69
CA PRO A 34 7.89 -2.24 2.46
C PRO A 34 6.80 -2.73 1.51
N ALA A 35 6.24 -3.91 1.80
CA ALA A 35 5.07 -4.42 1.11
C ALA A 35 4.04 -3.29 1.04
N ALA A 36 3.54 -2.99 -0.16
CA ALA A 36 2.57 -1.92 -0.35
C ALA A 36 1.34 -2.21 0.51
N ALA A 37 1.22 -1.54 1.65
CA ALA A 37 0.16 -1.80 2.60
C ALA A 37 -1.20 -1.52 1.93
N LEU A 38 -2.09 -2.51 1.99
CA LEU A 38 -3.47 -2.36 1.58
C LEU A 38 -4.13 -1.30 2.45
N VAL A 39 -4.61 -0.22 1.84
CA VAL A 39 -5.31 0.85 2.55
C VAL A 39 -6.80 0.66 2.35
N MET A 40 -7.55 0.51 3.44
CA MET A 40 -9.01 0.45 3.42
C MET A 40 -9.61 1.71 4.06
N PHE A 41 -10.70 2.20 3.48
CA PHE A 41 -11.44 3.34 4.00
C PHE A 41 -12.89 3.32 3.53
N SER A 42 -13.75 4.03 4.24
CA SER A 42 -15.15 4.23 3.85
C SER A 42 -15.45 5.67 3.51
N SER A 43 -16.48 5.86 2.69
CA SER A 43 -17.19 7.14 2.60
C SER A 43 -17.76 7.55 3.96
N PRO A 44 -17.98 8.86 4.21
CA PRO A 44 -18.55 9.34 5.47
C PRO A 44 -19.93 8.76 5.80
N SER A 45 -20.76 8.45 4.79
CA SER A 45 -22.06 7.79 4.99
C SER A 45 -21.98 6.30 5.27
N ARG A 46 -20.77 5.70 5.24
CA ARG A 46 -20.49 4.27 5.37
C ARG A 46 -21.14 3.34 4.33
N ASN A 47 -21.82 3.90 3.33
CA ASN A 47 -22.44 3.09 2.27
C ASN A 47 -21.42 2.53 1.26
N ILE A 48 -20.30 3.25 1.06
CA ILE A 48 -19.23 2.86 0.13
C ILE A 48 -17.98 2.56 0.95
N GLY A 49 -17.43 1.36 0.78
CA GLY A 49 -16.12 0.94 1.30
C GLY A 49 -15.15 0.71 0.15
N CYS A 50 -13.88 1.08 0.34
CA CYS A 50 -12.87 0.95 -0.69
C CYS A 50 -11.57 0.36 -0.12
N ALA A 51 -10.87 -0.37 -0.98
CA ALA A 51 -9.50 -0.83 -0.76
C ALA A 51 -8.62 -0.36 -1.91
N ILE A 52 -7.42 0.12 -1.57
CA ILE A 52 -6.45 0.65 -2.54
C ILE A 52 -5.04 0.19 -2.16
N ASP A 53 -4.29 -0.27 -3.14
CA ASP A 53 -2.86 -0.56 -3.03
C ASP A 53 -2.13 -0.13 -4.33
N ARG A 54 -0.89 -0.60 -4.55
CA ARG A 54 -0.14 -0.30 -5.77
C ARG A 54 -0.57 -1.12 -7.00
N GLY A 55 -1.52 -2.03 -6.84
CA GLY A 55 -2.03 -2.94 -7.87
C GLY A 55 -3.47 -2.68 -8.30
N PHE A 56 -4.30 -2.13 -7.43
CA PHE A 56 -5.70 -1.84 -7.73
C PHE A 56 -6.31 -0.76 -6.84
N ALA A 57 -7.47 -0.28 -7.28
CA ALA A 57 -8.49 0.34 -6.44
C ALA A 57 -9.81 -0.41 -6.64
N ARG A 58 -10.46 -0.82 -5.54
CA ARG A 58 -11.80 -1.43 -5.53
C ARG A 58 -12.68 -0.64 -4.57
N CYS A 59 -13.95 -0.47 -4.94
CA CYS A 59 -14.98 -0.08 -3.98
C CYS A 59 -16.19 -0.99 -4.11
N ASP A 60 -16.77 -1.34 -2.97
CA ASP A 60 -18.04 -2.03 -2.84
C ASP A 60 -19.07 -1.07 -2.23
N VAL A 61 -20.33 -1.23 -2.63
CA VAL A 61 -21.45 -0.41 -2.14
C VAL A 61 -22.49 -1.29 -1.49
N ALA A 62 -22.82 -1.00 -0.23
CA ALA A 62 -23.70 -1.82 0.60
C ALA A 62 -25.16 -1.75 0.15
N ASP A 63 -25.68 -0.53 -0.04
CA ASP A 63 -27.03 -0.28 -0.53
C ASP A 63 -26.96 0.53 -1.84
N HIS A 64 -27.47 -0.06 -2.91
CA HIS A 64 -27.50 0.57 -4.22
C HIS A 64 -28.74 0.25 -5.05
N SER A 65 -29.07 1.14 -5.99
CA SER A 65 -30.23 0.99 -6.89
C SER A 65 -29.87 0.85 -8.38
N TRP A 66 -28.58 0.85 -8.75
CA TRP A 66 -28.21 0.59 -10.15
C TRP A 66 -28.38 -0.88 -10.52
N ARG A 67 -28.50 -1.11 -11.83
CA ARG A 67 -28.44 -2.46 -12.41
C ARG A 67 -27.04 -2.70 -12.95
N ALA A 68 -26.35 -3.69 -12.38
CA ALA A 68 -25.09 -4.16 -12.94
C ALA A 68 -25.33 -4.85 -14.30
N PRO A 69 -24.30 -4.96 -15.16
CA PRO A 69 -24.34 -5.82 -16.33
C PRO A 69 -24.67 -7.27 -15.94
N ALA A 70 -25.14 -8.05 -16.92
CA ALA A 70 -25.41 -9.47 -16.73
C ALA A 70 -24.19 -10.17 -16.09
N LYS A 71 -24.45 -10.95 -15.04
CA LYS A 71 -23.42 -11.72 -14.34
C LYS A 71 -22.72 -12.65 -15.34
N PRO A 72 -21.38 -12.56 -15.51
CA PRO A 72 -20.67 -13.43 -16.42
C PRO A 72 -20.82 -14.90 -16.02
N LYS A 73 -20.99 -15.81 -16.99
CA LYS A 73 -21.10 -17.26 -16.72
C LYS A 73 -19.93 -17.84 -15.92
N ARG A 74 -18.73 -17.27 -16.11
CA ARG A 74 -17.51 -17.64 -15.38
C ARG A 74 -17.45 -17.14 -13.93
N CYS A 75 -18.37 -16.27 -13.54
CA CYS A 75 -18.44 -15.76 -12.17
C CYS A 75 -19.30 -16.68 -11.32
N MET A 76 -18.66 -17.42 -10.40
CA MET A 76 -19.36 -18.32 -9.46
C MET A 76 -19.64 -17.67 -8.10
N LEU A 77 -19.26 -16.40 -7.90
CA LEU A 77 -19.36 -15.66 -6.64
C LEU A 77 -20.34 -14.48 -6.76
N ASP A 78 -20.43 -13.62 -5.75
CA ASP A 78 -21.31 -12.44 -5.80
C ASP A 78 -20.87 -11.45 -6.88
N TRP A 79 -21.83 -10.73 -7.44
CA TRP A 79 -21.65 -9.87 -8.60
C TRP A 79 -22.51 -8.61 -8.53
N GLY A 80 -21.95 -7.48 -8.97
CA GLY A 80 -22.70 -6.25 -9.24
C GLY A 80 -22.60 -5.15 -8.18
N ASN A 81 -22.11 -5.49 -7.00
CA ASN A 81 -22.06 -4.58 -5.85
C ASN A 81 -20.74 -3.79 -5.78
N GLY A 82 -19.70 -4.28 -6.45
CA GLY A 82 -18.36 -3.72 -6.42
C GLY A 82 -17.78 -3.47 -7.81
N VAL A 83 -16.90 -2.47 -7.90
CA VAL A 83 -16.15 -2.12 -9.12
C VAL A 83 -14.67 -1.98 -8.78
N THR A 84 -13.81 -2.45 -9.66
CA THR A 84 -12.35 -2.40 -9.51
C THR A 84 -11.65 -1.88 -10.76
N VAL A 85 -10.52 -1.22 -10.57
CA VAL A 85 -9.55 -0.89 -11.63
C VAL A 85 -8.18 -1.41 -11.21
N GLY A 86 -7.58 -2.29 -12.02
CA GLY A 86 -6.26 -2.87 -11.77
C GLY A 86 -5.15 -2.14 -12.51
N LYS A 87 -3.94 -2.73 -12.60
CA LYS A 87 -2.79 -2.13 -13.33
C LYS A 87 -2.99 -2.01 -14.85
N ARG A 88 -3.87 -2.83 -15.43
CA ARG A 88 -4.12 -2.93 -16.87
C ARG A 88 -5.63 -2.98 -17.15
N GLY A 89 -6.00 -2.70 -18.40
CA GLY A 89 -7.40 -2.73 -18.85
C GLY A 89 -8.28 -1.65 -18.25
N ARG A 90 -9.56 -1.71 -18.59
CA ARG A 90 -10.64 -0.86 -18.07
C ARG A 90 -11.04 -1.29 -16.65
N ALA A 91 -11.71 -0.40 -15.93
CA ALA A 91 -12.40 -0.84 -14.71
C ALA A 91 -13.52 -1.85 -15.03
N GLN A 92 -13.88 -2.67 -14.07
CA GLN A 92 -14.88 -3.73 -14.24
C GLN A 92 -15.60 -4.04 -12.93
N PHE A 93 -16.80 -4.58 -13.05
CA PHE A 93 -17.53 -5.11 -11.90
C PHE A 93 -16.78 -6.32 -11.31
N VAL A 94 -16.83 -6.43 -9.99
CA VAL A 94 -16.15 -7.46 -9.22
C VAL A 94 -17.01 -8.72 -9.18
N CYS A 95 -16.36 -9.86 -9.41
CA CYS A 95 -16.87 -11.18 -9.05
C CYS A 95 -16.10 -11.64 -7.80
N ALA A 96 -16.71 -11.64 -6.63
CA ALA A 96 -16.00 -12.00 -5.40
C ALA A 96 -16.94 -12.54 -4.31
N GLY A 97 -16.40 -13.36 -3.42
CA GLY A 97 -17.08 -13.85 -2.21
C GLY A 97 -16.66 -13.10 -0.94
N ASP A 98 -15.85 -12.05 -1.10
CA ASP A 98 -15.41 -11.15 -0.04
C ASP A 98 -16.05 -9.76 -0.21
N THR A 99 -15.80 -8.87 0.75
CA THR A 99 -16.17 -7.45 0.61
C THR A 99 -15.10 -6.52 1.18
N VAL A 100 -14.99 -5.33 0.58
CA VAL A 100 -14.18 -4.23 1.11
C VAL A 100 -15.01 -3.21 1.93
N LEU A 101 -16.27 -3.52 2.23
CA LEU A 101 -17.10 -2.73 3.15
C LEU A 101 -16.50 -2.78 4.57
N GLN A 102 -16.52 -1.63 5.26
CA GLN A 102 -15.97 -1.50 6.61
C GLN A 102 -16.99 -0.82 7.54
N GLN A 103 -17.59 -1.61 8.45
CA GLN A 103 -18.53 -1.08 9.45
C GLN A 103 -17.82 -0.20 10.49
N ARG A 104 -16.56 -0.51 10.78
CA ARG A 104 -15.66 0.25 11.64
C ARG A 104 -14.33 0.35 10.90
N GLY A 105 -13.75 1.55 10.82
CA GLY A 105 -12.56 1.80 10.00
C GLY A 105 -12.42 3.27 9.61
N ALA A 106 -11.31 3.57 8.94
CA ALA A 106 -10.97 4.92 8.51
C ALA A 106 -12.03 5.51 7.58
N ILE A 107 -12.32 6.80 7.77
CA ILE A 107 -13.23 7.55 6.90
C ILE A 107 -12.41 8.47 5.99
N LEU A 108 -12.66 8.39 4.69
CA LEU A 108 -12.18 9.39 3.75
C LEU A 108 -13.23 10.50 3.62
N GLY A 109 -12.99 11.61 4.32
CA GLY A 109 -13.87 12.78 4.34
C GLY A 109 -14.26 13.27 2.95
N TYR A 110 -15.44 13.89 2.82
CA TYR A 110 -15.86 14.48 1.56
C TYR A 110 -14.87 15.57 1.11
N GLY A 111 -14.63 15.64 -0.21
CA GLY A 111 -13.63 16.52 -0.81
C GLY A 111 -12.19 16.04 -0.65
N ARG A 112 -11.95 14.89 -0.01
CA ARG A 112 -10.60 14.33 0.19
C ARG A 112 -10.32 13.21 -0.78
N SER A 113 -9.04 13.04 -1.07
CA SER A 113 -8.52 11.96 -1.91
C SER A 113 -7.52 11.10 -1.14
N ARG A 114 -7.44 9.83 -1.52
CA ARG A 114 -6.41 8.89 -1.08
C ARG A 114 -5.72 8.33 -2.31
N THR A 115 -4.39 8.42 -2.33
CA THR A 115 -3.54 7.96 -3.43
C THR A 115 -2.58 6.91 -2.92
N VAL A 116 -2.47 5.80 -3.64
CA VAL A 116 -1.46 4.76 -3.42
C VAL A 116 -0.94 4.31 -4.79
N GLY A 117 0.36 4.48 -5.03
CA GLY A 117 0.93 4.27 -6.36
C GLY A 117 0.24 5.13 -7.42
N SER A 118 -0.19 4.51 -8.52
CA SER A 118 -0.90 5.18 -9.62
C SER A 118 -2.42 5.29 -9.39
N PHE A 119 -2.96 4.75 -8.30
CA PHE A 119 -4.39 4.77 -8.03
C PHE A 119 -4.76 5.93 -7.12
N THR A 120 -5.82 6.64 -7.45
CA THR A 120 -6.38 7.71 -6.61
C THR A 120 -7.88 7.53 -6.49
N CYS A 121 -8.37 7.53 -5.25
CA CYS A 121 -9.79 7.54 -4.94
C CYS A 121 -10.16 8.89 -4.29
N THR A 122 -11.28 9.48 -4.70
CA THR A 122 -11.77 10.77 -4.20
C THR A 122 -13.21 10.62 -3.71
N SER A 123 -13.43 10.97 -2.44
CA SER A 123 -14.73 10.93 -1.78
C SER A 123 -15.47 12.25 -2.00
N ARG A 124 -16.67 12.22 -2.59
CA ARG A 124 -17.54 13.39 -2.76
C ARG A 124 -18.94 13.06 -2.23
N ARG A 125 -19.74 14.08 -1.95
CA ARG A 125 -21.16 13.90 -1.57
C ARG A 125 -21.96 13.15 -2.63
N SER A 126 -21.59 13.32 -3.90
CA SER A 126 -22.21 12.62 -5.03
C SER A 126 -21.80 11.14 -5.14
N GLY A 127 -20.66 10.74 -4.58
CA GLY A 127 -20.13 9.39 -4.69
C GLY A 127 -18.61 9.32 -4.57
N MET A 128 -18.05 8.13 -4.81
CA MET A 128 -16.62 7.87 -4.82
C MET A 128 -16.13 7.69 -6.26
N THR A 129 -15.06 8.39 -6.64
CA THR A 129 -14.38 8.18 -7.92
C THR A 129 -13.01 7.58 -7.66
N CYS A 130 -12.68 6.46 -8.28
CA CYS A 130 -11.33 5.90 -8.27
C CYS A 130 -10.77 5.79 -9.70
N SER A 131 -9.51 6.17 -9.89
CA SER A 131 -8.87 6.20 -11.22
C SER A 131 -7.42 5.74 -11.16
N ARG A 132 -6.96 5.12 -12.25
CA ARG A 132 -5.54 4.86 -12.51
C ARG A 132 -4.95 6.03 -13.31
N GLY A 133 -4.01 6.75 -12.70
CA GLY A 133 -3.39 7.96 -13.25
C GLY A 133 -2.84 7.77 -14.66
N GLY A 134 -3.02 8.79 -15.51
CA GLY A 134 -2.53 8.82 -16.89
C GLY A 134 -3.23 7.86 -17.88
N SER A 135 -4.09 6.94 -17.41
CA SER A 135 -4.64 5.89 -18.26
C SER A 135 -6.03 6.18 -18.83
N GLY A 136 -6.71 7.22 -18.33
CA GLY A 136 -8.13 7.46 -18.63
C GLY A 136 -9.08 6.45 -18.00
N HIS A 137 -8.58 5.43 -17.30
CA HIS A 137 -9.39 4.35 -16.74
C HIS A 137 -9.68 4.51 -15.26
N GLY A 138 -10.91 4.17 -14.89
CA GLY A 138 -11.41 4.28 -13.54
C GLY A 138 -12.90 3.99 -13.45
N PHE A 139 -13.46 4.33 -12.30
CA PHE A 139 -14.87 4.21 -12.06
C PHE A 139 -15.38 5.27 -11.09
N PHE A 140 -16.69 5.47 -11.14
CA PHE A 140 -17.46 6.23 -10.18
C PHE A 140 -18.58 5.34 -9.63
N VAL A 141 -18.76 5.34 -8.31
CA VAL A 141 -19.85 4.65 -7.61
C VAL A 141 -20.54 5.58 -6.62
N SER A 142 -21.84 5.40 -6.42
CA SER A 142 -22.67 6.21 -5.51
C SER A 142 -23.70 5.29 -4.82
N LYS A 143 -24.91 5.75 -4.48
CA LYS A 143 -26.05 4.86 -4.18
C LYS A 143 -26.87 4.52 -5.43
N THR A 144 -26.91 5.41 -6.42
CA THR A 144 -27.82 5.29 -7.57
C THR A 144 -27.13 5.02 -8.90
N ARG A 145 -25.80 5.13 -8.94
CA ARG A 145 -25.02 5.02 -10.17
C ARG A 145 -23.68 4.33 -9.94
N ALA A 146 -23.35 3.41 -10.84
CA ALA A 146 -22.01 2.90 -11.09
C ALA A 146 -21.64 3.21 -12.55
N LYS A 147 -20.49 3.85 -12.78
CA LYS A 147 -19.98 4.22 -14.11
C LYS A 147 -18.53 3.80 -14.23
N ILE A 148 -18.18 3.13 -15.32
CA ILE A 148 -16.82 2.78 -15.70
C ILE A 148 -16.35 3.75 -16.79
N PHE A 149 -15.08 4.14 -16.76
CA PHE A 149 -14.39 4.88 -17.82
C PHE A 149 -12.98 4.33 -18.01
#